data_AF-A0A7J9WQT5-F1
#
_entry.id   AF-A0A7J9WQT5-F1
#
_cell.length_a   1.000
_cell.length_b   1.000
_cell.length_c   1.000
_cell.angle_alpha   90.00
_cell.angle_beta   90.00
_cell.angle_gamma   90.00
#
_symmetry.space_group_name_H-M   'P 1'
#
loop_
_entity.id
_entity.type
_entity.pdbx_description
1 polymer ?
#
loop_
_entity_poly.entity_id
_entity_poly.type
_entity_poly.pdbx_seq_one_letter_code
_entity_poly.pdbx_strand_id
1 'polypeptide(L)'
;MARRRGARRRARRLGAGRASGRPDARARPHGSRRPLHPPRLSWARGDARLPRLGGRARWVTSRPRREEQQMADTEAAPLSEETQAVAEYLAGAVDRPLPDEVVTRTTYHVLDTVAAMISGAVLEPGRLAIGYVRSQGGVEEAQVIGADVRTNATLAALANGISAHADETDDSHAPSFSHPGCAVVPAALAVAERHGRSGTDLVRAVAAGYDIGCRITPMLGMSQFSAHGSSLASHAVVSVYGAAAAAAALEGLSPEQVRWVLSYATQQSSGVTT
;
A
#
# COMPACT_ATOMS: atom_id res chain seq x y z
N MET A 1 10.85 64.40 14.63
CA MET A 1 12.09 64.58 15.42
C MET A 1 12.61 63.18 15.79
N ALA A 2 13.62 62.66 15.09
CA ALA A 2 15.04 62.59 15.51
C ALA A 2 15.25 61.57 16.66
N ARG A 3 16.14 60.55 16.63
CA ARG A 3 17.39 60.30 15.88
C ARG A 3 17.81 58.81 16.02
N ARG A 4 18.49 58.31 14.99
CA ARG A 4 19.36 57.11 14.96
C ARG A 4 20.47 57.14 16.01
N ARG A 5 20.94 55.96 16.48
CA ARG A 5 22.38 55.60 16.60
C ARG A 5 22.57 54.08 16.59
N GLY A 6 23.58 53.60 15.86
CA GLY A 6 24.06 52.22 15.91
C GLY A 6 25.50 52.14 16.43
N ALA A 7 25.99 50.92 16.67
CA ALA A 7 27.42 50.55 16.82
C ALA A 7 27.51 49.02 16.66
N ARG A 8 28.06 48.48 15.55
CA ARG A 8 29.47 48.15 15.26
C ARG A 8 30.14 47.09 16.17
N ARG A 9 30.35 45.92 15.55
CA ARG A 9 31.53 45.02 15.49
C ARG A 9 32.29 44.68 16.78
N ARG A 10 32.53 43.37 16.96
CA ARG A 10 33.90 42.83 17.17
C ARG A 10 33.99 41.36 16.76
N ALA A 11 34.83 41.12 15.76
CA ALA A 11 35.38 39.80 15.44
C ALA A 11 36.48 39.46 16.46
N ARG A 12 36.59 38.19 16.85
CA ARG A 12 37.79 37.62 17.49
C ARG A 12 38.28 36.44 16.63
N ARG A 13 39.44 36.63 16.02
CA ARG A 13 40.37 35.60 15.55
C ARG A 13 41.42 35.40 16.65
N LEU A 14 41.67 34.16 17.06
CA LEU A 14 42.92 33.56 17.59
C LEU A 14 42.63 32.05 17.60
N GLY A 15 43.45 31.09 17.19
CA GLY A 15 44.80 30.96 16.63
C GLY A 15 44.99 29.45 16.39
N ALA A 16 45.39 29.05 15.18
CA ALA A 16 46.66 28.37 14.93
C ALA A 16 47.00 27.18 15.86
N GLY A 17 46.75 25.96 15.35
CA GLY A 17 47.35 24.72 15.82
C GLY A 17 47.47 23.74 14.65
N ARG A 18 48.65 23.67 14.03
CA ARG A 18 49.04 22.66 13.02
C ARG A 18 49.63 21.45 13.75
N ALA A 19 49.18 20.25 13.40
CA ALA A 19 49.96 18.99 13.36
C ALA A 19 49.05 17.92 12.74
N SER A 20 49.16 17.62 11.44
CA SER A 20 49.97 16.51 10.88
C SER A 20 49.60 15.13 11.45
N GLY A 21 48.95 14.29 10.63
CA GLY A 21 48.89 12.85 10.90
C GLY A 21 47.72 12.10 10.28
N ARG A 22 47.80 11.74 9.00
CA ARG A 22 47.24 10.49 8.43
C ARG A 22 48.08 10.13 7.19
N PRO A 23 48.22 8.85 6.79
CA PRO A 23 47.86 7.60 7.47
C PRO A 23 49.02 6.58 7.50
N ASP A 24 49.08 5.69 8.49
CA ASP A 24 49.83 4.42 8.38
C ASP A 24 48.82 3.27 8.41
N ALA A 25 48.24 2.97 7.24
CA ALA A 25 47.49 1.74 7.01
C ALA A 25 48.41 0.76 6.30
N ARG A 26 49.15 -0.01 7.09
CA ARG A 26 50.03 -1.08 6.59
C ARG A 26 49.21 -2.07 5.79
N ALA A 27 49.53 -2.15 4.50
CA ALA A 27 49.10 -3.17 3.58
C ALA A 27 49.43 -4.56 4.14
N ARG A 28 48.41 -5.41 4.30
CA ARG A 28 48.57 -6.86 4.44
C ARG A 28 48.35 -7.52 3.06
N PRO A 29 49.11 -8.57 2.73
CA PRO A 29 49.21 -9.07 1.37
C PRO A 29 47.93 -9.79 0.92
N HIS A 30 47.68 -9.68 -0.39
CA HIS A 30 46.62 -10.35 -1.13
C HIS A 30 46.62 -11.87 -0.89
N GLY A 31 45.70 -12.33 -0.04
CA GLY A 31 45.20 -13.70 -0.07
C GLY A 31 44.24 -13.84 -1.26
N SER A 32 44.58 -14.74 -2.18
CA SER A 32 43.79 -15.09 -3.37
C SER A 32 42.34 -15.44 -3.00
N ARG A 33 41.42 -14.50 -3.19
CA ARG A 33 39.97 -14.76 -3.15
C ARG A 33 39.60 -15.52 -4.42
N ARG A 34 39.42 -16.83 -4.30
CA ARG A 34 38.73 -17.62 -5.32
C ARG A 34 37.33 -17.01 -5.55
N PRO A 35 36.88 -16.82 -6.79
CA PRO A 35 35.50 -16.42 -7.03
C PRO A 35 34.56 -17.51 -6.50
N LEU A 36 33.67 -17.14 -5.58
CA LEU A 36 32.52 -17.96 -5.22
C LEU A 36 31.57 -17.95 -6.43
N HIS A 37 31.68 -18.96 -7.27
CA HIS A 37 30.67 -19.25 -8.26
C HIS A 37 29.38 -19.67 -7.54
N PRO A 38 28.20 -19.13 -7.90
CA PRO A 38 26.96 -19.75 -7.47
C PRO A 38 26.91 -21.19 -8.01
N PRO A 39 26.34 -22.16 -7.26
CA PRO A 39 26.23 -23.51 -7.76
C PRO A 39 25.43 -23.49 -9.07
N ARG A 40 26.06 -23.97 -10.15
CA ARG A 40 25.37 -24.21 -11.42
C ARG A 40 24.35 -25.31 -11.18
N LEU A 41 23.06 -24.94 -11.08
CA LEU A 41 21.98 -25.90 -11.23
C LEU A 41 22.02 -26.43 -12.67
N SER A 42 22.68 -27.58 -12.87
CA SER A 42 22.55 -28.32 -14.12
C SER A 42 21.14 -28.90 -14.14
N TRP A 43 20.27 -28.37 -14.98
CA TRP A 43 19.09 -29.08 -15.42
C TRP A 43 19.56 -30.29 -16.23
N ALA A 44 19.78 -31.41 -15.56
CA ALA A 44 19.86 -32.69 -16.23
C ALA A 44 18.52 -32.86 -16.96
N ARG A 45 18.56 -32.95 -18.29
CA ARG A 45 17.44 -33.49 -19.07
C ARG A 45 17.34 -34.98 -18.73
N GLY A 46 16.76 -35.28 -17.59
CA GLY A 46 16.36 -36.62 -17.22
C GLY A 46 15.07 -36.93 -17.97
N ASP A 47 15.10 -37.97 -18.79
CA ASP A 47 13.92 -38.67 -19.31
C ASP A 47 13.12 -39.26 -18.13
N ALA A 48 12.44 -38.40 -17.38
CA ALA A 48 11.45 -38.80 -16.41
C ALA A 48 10.17 -39.13 -17.17
N ARG A 49 10.08 -40.39 -17.62
CA ARG A 49 8.79 -40.98 -17.99
C ARG A 49 7.88 -40.88 -16.77
N LEU A 50 6.97 -39.90 -16.78
CA LEU A 50 5.90 -39.81 -15.80
C LEU A 50 5.14 -41.14 -15.77
N PRO A 51 4.92 -41.77 -14.60
CA PRO A 51 4.08 -42.93 -14.54
C PRO A 51 2.68 -42.52 -15.01
N ARG A 52 2.17 -43.20 -16.04
CA ARG A 52 0.79 -43.06 -16.48
C ARG A 52 -0.11 -43.53 -15.34
N LEU A 53 -0.63 -42.57 -14.57
CA LEU A 53 -1.70 -42.82 -13.62
C LEU A 53 -2.98 -43.13 -14.41
N GLY A 54 -3.14 -44.40 -14.79
CA GLY A 54 -4.34 -44.97 -15.39
C GLY A 54 -5.48 -45.18 -14.38
N GLY A 55 -5.71 -44.21 -13.49
CA GLY A 55 -6.79 -44.24 -12.53
C GLY A 55 -7.63 -42.98 -12.69
N ARG A 56 -8.92 -43.15 -13.04
CA ARG A 56 -9.89 -42.06 -12.94
C ARG A 56 -9.95 -41.61 -11.48
N ALA A 57 -9.26 -40.53 -11.14
CA ALA A 57 -9.49 -39.84 -9.88
C ALA A 57 -10.94 -39.34 -9.91
N ARG A 58 -11.84 -40.06 -9.26
CA ARG A 58 -13.15 -39.52 -8.89
C ARG A 58 -12.87 -38.50 -7.80
N TRP A 59 -13.02 -37.22 -8.13
CA TRP A 59 -13.28 -36.21 -7.12
C TRP A 59 -14.50 -36.70 -6.33
N VAL A 60 -14.31 -37.00 -5.05
CA VAL A 60 -15.44 -37.27 -4.15
C VAL A 60 -16.07 -35.92 -3.87
N THR A 61 -16.94 -35.45 -4.77
CA THR A 61 -17.87 -34.35 -4.49
C THR A 61 -19.09 -34.94 -3.79
N SER A 62 -18.91 -35.46 -2.58
CA SER A 62 -20.05 -35.83 -1.72
C SER A 62 -20.20 -34.78 -0.64
N ARG A 63 -20.55 -33.56 -1.02
CA ARG A 63 -21.40 -32.77 -0.13
C ARG A 63 -22.80 -33.35 -0.24
N PRO A 64 -23.45 -33.77 0.85
CA PRO A 64 -24.83 -34.22 0.78
C PRO A 64 -25.67 -33.08 0.21
N ARG A 65 -26.50 -33.36 -0.81
CA ARG A 65 -27.45 -32.39 -1.42
C ARG A 65 -28.21 -31.54 -0.39
N ARG A 66 -28.48 -32.12 0.79
CA ARG A 66 -29.11 -31.43 1.92
C ARG A 66 -28.32 -30.20 2.42
N GLU A 67 -26.99 -30.24 2.45
CA GLU A 67 -26.17 -29.08 2.88
C GLU A 67 -26.18 -27.96 1.84
N GLU A 68 -26.13 -28.30 0.54
CA GLU A 68 -26.28 -27.32 -0.55
C GLU A 68 -27.68 -26.70 -0.57
N GLN A 69 -28.73 -27.52 -0.39
CA GLN A 69 -30.11 -27.01 -0.27
C GLN A 69 -30.29 -26.16 0.99
N GLN A 70 -29.68 -26.53 2.12
CA GLN A 70 -29.82 -25.80 3.38
C GLN A 70 -29.06 -24.46 3.39
N MET A 71 -27.96 -24.34 2.64
CA MET A 71 -27.32 -23.05 2.36
C MET A 71 -28.13 -22.19 1.38
N ALA A 72 -28.85 -22.81 0.43
CA ALA A 72 -29.71 -22.11 -0.53
C ALA A 72 -31.04 -21.63 0.09
N ASP A 73 -31.55 -22.35 1.10
CA ASP A 73 -32.81 -22.07 1.81
C ASP A 73 -32.64 -21.17 3.05
N THR A 74 -31.40 -20.75 3.37
CA THR A 74 -31.20 -19.72 4.39
C THR A 74 -31.53 -18.37 3.77
N GLU A 75 -32.73 -17.86 4.03
CA GLU A 75 -33.09 -16.48 3.72
C GLU A 75 -31.98 -15.58 4.27
N ALA A 76 -31.30 -14.85 3.36
CA ALA A 76 -30.15 -14.04 3.74
C ALA A 76 -30.59 -13.09 4.85
N ALA A 77 -29.90 -13.12 5.98
CA ALA A 77 -30.21 -12.26 7.11
C ALA A 77 -30.33 -10.80 6.61
N PRO A 78 -31.32 -10.03 7.10
CA PRO A 78 -31.50 -8.66 6.67
C PRO A 78 -30.21 -7.86 6.90
N LEU A 79 -29.89 -6.98 5.97
CA LEU A 79 -28.70 -6.14 6.06
C LEU A 79 -28.78 -5.26 7.30
N SER A 80 -27.66 -5.14 8.03
CA SER A 80 -27.60 -4.26 9.19
C SER A 80 -27.68 -2.79 8.74
N GLU A 81 -28.27 -1.95 9.59
CA GLU A 81 -28.38 -0.50 9.33
C GLU A 81 -27.00 0.14 9.16
N GLU A 82 -26.01 -0.32 9.93
CA GLU A 82 -24.64 0.19 9.86
C GLU A 82 -23.97 -0.14 8.52
N THR A 83 -24.17 -1.37 8.02
CA THR A 83 -23.62 -1.80 6.73
C THR A 83 -24.21 -0.98 5.60
N GLN A 84 -25.52 -0.73 5.66
CA GLN A 84 -26.21 0.11 4.69
C GLN A 84 -25.71 1.56 4.74
N ALA A 85 -25.59 2.14 5.93
CA ALA A 85 -25.11 3.51 6.13
C ALA A 85 -23.69 3.71 5.60
N VAL A 86 -22.77 2.77 5.87
CA VAL A 86 -21.39 2.82 5.35
C VAL A 86 -21.37 2.71 3.83
N ALA A 87 -22.20 1.84 3.26
CA ALA A 87 -22.29 1.66 1.82
C ALA A 87 -22.79 2.92 1.10
N GLU A 88 -23.85 3.55 1.62
CA GLU A 88 -24.37 4.82 1.11
C GLU A 88 -23.38 5.97 1.31
N TYR A 89 -22.67 5.98 2.45
CA TYR A 89 -21.62 6.95 2.72
C TYR A 89 -20.55 6.96 1.63
N LEU A 90 -20.07 5.76 1.24
CA LEU A 90 -19.03 5.57 0.23
C LEU A 90 -19.52 5.78 -1.20
N ALA A 91 -20.71 5.28 -1.54
CA ALA A 91 -21.29 5.46 -2.88
C ALA A 91 -21.48 6.94 -3.23
N GLY A 92 -21.82 7.78 -2.25
CA GLY A 92 -21.95 9.22 -2.42
C GLY A 92 -20.68 10.04 -2.12
N ALA A 93 -19.52 9.40 -1.92
CA ALA A 93 -18.33 10.11 -1.42
C ALA A 93 -17.79 11.16 -2.39
N VAL A 94 -17.72 10.86 -3.69
CA VAL A 94 -17.19 11.79 -4.71
C VAL A 94 -18.11 13.00 -4.95
N ASP A 95 -19.41 12.87 -4.64
CA ASP A 95 -20.38 13.98 -4.77
C ASP A 95 -20.50 14.81 -3.49
N ARG A 96 -19.99 14.31 -2.36
CA ARG A 96 -20.11 14.97 -1.06
C ARG A 96 -19.05 16.08 -0.91
N PRO A 97 -19.45 17.35 -0.75
CA PRO A 97 -18.50 18.39 -0.41
C PRO A 97 -17.88 18.11 0.97
N LEU A 98 -16.58 18.35 1.07
CA LEU A 98 -15.82 18.22 2.30
C LEU A 98 -15.61 19.60 2.93
N PRO A 99 -15.53 19.69 4.27
CA PRO A 99 -15.06 20.91 4.92
C PRO A 99 -13.66 21.29 4.41
N ASP A 100 -13.38 22.59 4.29
CA ASP A 100 -12.13 23.11 3.73
C ASP A 100 -10.87 22.58 4.44
N GLU A 101 -10.97 22.39 5.76
CA GLU A 101 -9.90 21.80 6.56
C GLU A 101 -9.60 20.35 6.13
N VAL A 102 -10.64 19.54 5.88
CA VAL A 102 -10.50 18.16 5.41
C VAL A 102 -9.88 18.14 4.02
N VAL A 103 -10.35 19.00 3.10
CA VAL A 103 -9.75 19.14 1.76
C VAL A 103 -8.26 19.43 1.86
N THR A 104 -7.88 20.39 2.71
CA THR A 104 -6.49 20.80 2.90
C THR A 104 -5.65 19.65 3.46
N ARG A 105 -6.11 19.00 4.53
CA ARG A 105 -5.40 17.88 5.17
C ARG A 105 -5.26 16.69 4.23
N THR A 106 -6.32 16.30 3.52
CA THR A 106 -6.27 15.21 2.55
C THR A 106 -5.33 15.52 1.39
N THR A 107 -5.29 16.78 0.93
CA THR A 107 -4.33 17.20 -0.10
C THR A 107 -2.88 17.03 0.37
N TYR A 108 -2.59 17.35 1.64
CA TYR A 108 -1.26 17.09 2.21
C TYR A 108 -0.93 15.60 2.30
N HIS A 109 -1.89 14.76 2.67
CA HIS A 109 -1.68 13.30 2.67
C HIS A 109 -1.38 12.77 1.26
N VAL A 110 -2.07 13.26 0.23
CA VAL A 110 -1.77 12.92 -1.17
C VAL A 110 -0.36 13.36 -1.55
N LEU A 111 0.00 14.61 -1.26
CA LEU A 111 1.34 15.15 -1.55
C LEU A 111 2.45 14.36 -0.85
N ASP A 112 2.28 14.09 0.44
CA ASP A 112 3.20 13.34 1.28
C ASP A 112 3.43 11.93 0.73
N THR A 113 2.35 11.21 0.41
CA THR A 113 2.45 9.86 -0.12
C THR A 113 3.11 9.84 -1.51
N VAL A 114 2.82 10.81 -2.38
CA VAL A 114 3.50 10.90 -3.68
C VAL A 114 5.00 11.15 -3.50
N ALA A 115 5.40 11.97 -2.54
CA ALA A 115 6.81 12.15 -2.21
C ALA A 115 7.46 10.85 -1.71
N ALA A 116 6.77 10.09 -0.86
CA ALA A 116 7.21 8.77 -0.41
C ALA A 116 7.35 7.78 -1.57
N MET A 117 6.40 7.76 -2.53
CA MET A 117 6.50 6.93 -3.75
C MET A 117 7.76 7.25 -4.55
N ILE A 118 8.08 8.54 -4.73
CA ILE A 118 9.27 8.98 -5.48
C ILE A 118 10.55 8.56 -4.74
N SER A 119 10.60 8.73 -3.41
CA SER A 119 11.73 8.27 -2.57
C SER A 119 11.90 6.76 -2.67
N GLY A 120 10.82 6.00 -2.46
CA GLY A 120 10.87 4.54 -2.42
C GLY A 120 11.07 3.87 -3.77
N ALA A 121 10.70 4.51 -4.88
CA ALA A 121 10.91 3.99 -6.23
C ALA A 121 12.40 3.71 -6.55
N VAL A 122 13.32 4.44 -5.91
CA VAL A 122 14.76 4.22 -6.07
C VAL A 122 15.37 3.28 -5.02
N LEU A 123 14.59 2.84 -4.04
CA LEU A 123 15.00 1.82 -3.07
C LEU A 123 14.80 0.41 -3.61
N GLU A 124 15.40 -0.59 -2.96
CA GLU A 124 15.35 -1.97 -3.42
C GLU A 124 13.90 -2.50 -3.57
N PRO A 125 12.97 -2.30 -2.60
CA PRO A 125 11.60 -2.76 -2.76
C PRO A 125 10.88 -2.12 -3.96
N GLY A 126 11.04 -0.80 -4.14
CA GLY A 126 10.44 -0.08 -5.27
C GLY A 126 11.00 -0.53 -6.62
N ARG A 127 12.33 -0.70 -6.73
CA ARG A 127 12.97 -1.22 -7.95
C ARG A 127 12.48 -2.62 -8.31
N LEU A 128 12.34 -3.51 -7.32
CA LEU A 128 11.82 -4.85 -7.53
C LEU A 128 10.35 -4.83 -7.96
N ALA A 129 9.52 -3.97 -7.35
CA ALA A 129 8.12 -3.80 -7.74
C ALA A 129 7.98 -3.25 -9.16
N ILE A 130 8.74 -2.21 -9.52
CA ILE A 130 8.78 -1.65 -10.88
C ILE A 130 9.22 -2.71 -11.90
N GLY A 131 10.26 -3.49 -11.58
CA GLY A 131 10.73 -4.60 -12.41
C GLY A 131 9.66 -5.68 -12.60
N TYR A 132 8.96 -6.04 -11.53
CA TYR A 132 7.85 -7.00 -11.55
C TYR A 132 6.73 -6.51 -12.48
N VAL A 133 6.18 -5.31 -12.27
CA VAL A 133 5.06 -4.83 -13.09
C VAL A 133 5.44 -4.63 -14.55
N ARG A 134 6.68 -4.19 -14.84
CA ARG A 134 7.19 -4.11 -16.22
C ARG A 134 7.21 -5.48 -16.90
N SER A 135 7.55 -6.55 -16.17
CA SER A 135 7.55 -7.91 -16.71
C SER A 135 6.14 -8.46 -16.99
N GLN A 136 5.12 -7.97 -16.28
CA GLN A 136 3.73 -8.38 -16.49
C GLN A 136 3.06 -7.65 -17.66
N GLY A 137 3.51 -6.43 -17.99
CA GLY A 137 2.87 -5.59 -19.00
C GLY A 137 1.48 -5.14 -18.56
N GLY A 138 0.54 -5.02 -19.50
CA GLY A 138 -0.84 -4.61 -19.24
C GLY A 138 -1.31 -3.45 -20.12
N VAL A 139 -2.61 -3.16 -20.08
CA VAL A 139 -3.18 -1.97 -20.73
C VAL A 139 -2.69 -0.72 -19.99
N GLU A 140 -2.31 0.34 -20.68
CA GLU A 140 -1.68 1.55 -20.10
C GLU A 140 -2.69 2.49 -19.39
N GLU A 141 -3.39 1.98 -18.38
CA GLU A 141 -4.43 2.70 -17.65
C GLU A 141 -3.86 3.70 -16.63
N ALA A 142 -2.73 3.38 -15.98
CA ALA A 142 -2.17 4.21 -14.91
C ALA A 142 -0.63 4.21 -14.88
N GLN A 143 -0.05 5.29 -14.36
CA GLN A 143 1.38 5.51 -14.20
C GLN A 143 1.95 4.83 -12.95
N VAL A 144 3.13 4.23 -13.08
CA VAL A 144 4.00 3.90 -11.94
C VAL A 144 4.85 5.13 -11.61
N ILE A 145 4.63 5.74 -10.44
CA ILE A 145 5.32 6.94 -10.00
C ILE A 145 6.81 6.64 -9.78
N GLY A 146 7.67 7.53 -10.25
CA GLY A 146 9.13 7.36 -10.17
C GLY A 146 9.73 6.45 -11.24
N ALA A 147 8.94 5.97 -12.21
CA ALA A 147 9.41 5.16 -13.33
C ALA A 147 8.73 5.56 -14.64
N ASP A 148 9.40 5.31 -15.77
CA ASP A 148 8.78 5.38 -17.10
C ASP A 148 8.10 4.05 -17.42
N VAL A 149 6.99 3.79 -16.72
CA VAL A 149 6.16 2.58 -16.87
C VAL A 149 4.69 2.95 -16.69
N ARG A 150 3.86 2.61 -17.68
CA ARG A 150 2.41 2.58 -17.58
C ARG A 150 1.92 1.14 -17.68
N THR A 151 0.89 0.80 -16.91
CA THR A 151 0.31 -0.55 -16.84
C THR A 151 -1.15 -0.46 -16.38
N ASN A 152 -1.81 -1.60 -16.18
CA ASN A 152 -3.19 -1.62 -15.70
C ASN A 152 -3.26 -1.02 -14.28
N ALA A 153 -4.44 -0.51 -13.92
CA ALA A 153 -4.60 0.23 -12.67
C ALA A 153 -4.20 -0.59 -11.42
N THR A 154 -4.49 -1.89 -11.42
CA THR A 154 -4.15 -2.78 -10.29
C THR A 154 -2.65 -2.92 -10.10
N LEU A 155 -1.90 -3.15 -11.18
CA LEU A 155 -0.43 -3.27 -11.10
C LEU A 155 0.24 -1.94 -10.79
N ALA A 156 -0.28 -0.83 -11.34
CA ALA A 156 0.22 0.50 -11.00
C ALA A 156 0.03 0.81 -9.51
N ALA A 157 -1.16 0.55 -8.96
CA ALA A 157 -1.44 0.70 -7.54
C ALA A 157 -0.53 -0.18 -6.66
N LEU A 158 -0.27 -1.42 -7.07
CA LEU A 158 0.64 -2.34 -6.37
C LEU A 158 2.07 -1.77 -6.31
N ALA A 159 2.65 -1.37 -7.44
CA ALA A 159 4.01 -0.85 -7.48
C ALA A 159 4.15 0.49 -6.74
N ASN A 160 3.14 1.35 -6.89
CA ASN A 160 3.09 2.64 -6.20
C ASN A 160 2.94 2.45 -4.68
N GLY A 161 2.12 1.49 -4.22
CA GLY A 161 1.98 1.21 -2.80
C GLY A 161 3.24 0.62 -2.16
N ILE A 162 3.90 -0.32 -2.84
CA ILE A 162 5.21 -0.84 -2.40
C ILE A 162 6.23 0.30 -2.32
N SER A 163 6.27 1.18 -3.32
CA SER A 163 7.18 2.32 -3.32
C SER A 163 6.83 3.33 -2.23
N ALA A 164 5.55 3.61 -1.99
CA ALA A 164 5.11 4.54 -0.96
C ALA A 164 5.55 4.12 0.45
N HIS A 165 5.57 2.81 0.74
CA HIS A 165 5.95 2.30 2.06
C HIS A 165 7.43 1.91 2.17
N ALA A 166 8.19 1.90 1.07
CA ALA A 166 9.55 1.34 1.04
C ALA A 166 10.57 2.05 1.94
N ASP A 167 10.37 3.33 2.20
CA ASP A 167 11.28 4.18 2.98
C ASP A 167 10.77 4.38 4.43
N GLU A 168 9.57 3.87 4.76
CA GLU A 168 8.87 4.10 6.03
C GLU A 168 8.79 5.60 6.42
N THR A 169 8.79 6.48 5.41
CA THR A 169 8.60 7.92 5.55
C THR A 169 7.17 8.36 5.26
N ASP A 170 6.29 7.42 4.96
CA ASP A 170 4.86 7.65 4.76
C ASP A 170 4.14 8.01 6.06
N ASP A 171 2.94 8.55 5.90
CA ASP A 171 2.14 9.03 7.01
C ASP A 171 1.81 7.95 8.05
N SER A 172 1.39 8.40 9.23
CA SER A 172 0.98 7.54 10.32
C SER A 172 -0.29 8.07 10.97
N HIS A 173 -1.21 7.17 11.29
CA HIS A 173 -2.42 7.48 12.05
C HIS A 173 -2.42 6.71 13.37
N ALA A 174 -2.02 7.40 14.44
CA ALA A 174 -1.81 6.79 15.75
C ALA A 174 -3.05 6.09 16.33
N PRO A 175 -4.28 6.64 16.24
CA PRO A 175 -5.47 5.97 16.79
C PRO A 175 -5.79 4.62 16.14
N SER A 176 -5.48 4.46 14.83
CA SER A 176 -5.69 3.20 14.11
C SER A 176 -4.46 2.29 14.11
N PHE A 177 -3.32 2.77 14.65
CA PHE A 177 -2.03 2.09 14.62
C PHE A 177 -1.64 1.66 13.19
N SER A 178 -1.75 2.56 12.21
CA SER A 178 -1.57 2.22 10.79
C SER A 178 -0.97 3.35 9.95
N HIS A 179 -0.60 3.00 8.72
CA HIS A 179 -0.10 3.88 7.67
C HIS A 179 -1.09 3.86 6.50
N PRO A 180 -2.12 4.73 6.49
CA PRO A 180 -3.17 4.68 5.47
C PRO A 180 -2.69 5.15 4.09
N GLY A 181 -1.79 6.13 4.01
CA GLY A 181 -1.44 6.79 2.76
C GLY A 181 -0.86 5.85 1.73
N CYS A 182 0.06 4.97 2.15
CA CYS A 182 0.79 4.06 1.28
C CYS A 182 -0.08 3.00 0.58
N ALA A 183 -1.36 2.88 0.92
CA ALA A 183 -2.31 2.04 0.19
C ALA A 183 -3.45 2.86 -0.43
N VAL A 184 -4.01 3.81 0.31
CA VAL A 184 -5.18 4.59 -0.13
C VAL A 184 -4.83 5.46 -1.34
N VAL A 185 -3.75 6.23 -1.26
CA VAL A 185 -3.39 7.19 -2.32
C VAL A 185 -2.98 6.49 -3.63
N PRO A 186 -2.13 5.44 -3.63
CA PRO A 186 -1.84 4.67 -4.84
C PRO A 186 -3.07 4.10 -5.54
N ALA A 187 -4.00 3.50 -4.78
CA ALA A 187 -5.22 2.93 -5.32
C ALA A 187 -6.11 4.01 -5.94
N ALA A 188 -6.28 5.14 -5.22
CA ALA A 188 -7.08 6.26 -5.69
C ALA A 188 -6.48 6.89 -6.96
N LEU A 189 -5.16 7.12 -7.00
CA LEU A 189 -4.49 7.64 -8.19
C LEU A 189 -4.66 6.73 -9.40
N ALA A 190 -4.48 5.41 -9.23
CA ALA A 190 -4.60 4.47 -10.33
C ALA A 190 -6.01 4.43 -10.93
N VAL A 191 -7.05 4.42 -10.08
CA VAL A 191 -8.45 4.45 -10.54
C VAL A 191 -8.80 5.82 -11.13
N ALA A 192 -8.31 6.91 -10.54
CA ALA A 192 -8.53 8.25 -11.06
C ALA A 192 -7.91 8.44 -12.45
N GLU A 193 -6.69 7.99 -12.68
CA GLU A 193 -6.04 8.04 -14.00
C GLU A 193 -6.80 7.20 -15.03
N ARG A 194 -7.15 5.96 -14.67
CA ARG A 194 -7.89 5.03 -15.54
C ARG A 194 -9.18 5.65 -16.09
N HIS A 195 -9.91 6.38 -15.24
CA HIS A 195 -11.22 6.95 -15.57
C HIS A 195 -11.19 8.45 -15.89
N GLY A 196 -10.01 9.09 -15.87
CA GLY A 196 -9.89 10.53 -16.08
C GLY A 196 -10.64 11.37 -15.03
N ARG A 197 -10.65 10.93 -13.77
CA ARG A 197 -11.32 11.64 -12.66
C ARG A 197 -10.61 12.94 -12.31
N SER A 198 -11.38 13.90 -11.78
CA SER A 198 -10.82 15.20 -11.39
C SER A 198 -9.99 15.11 -10.11
N GLY A 199 -9.13 16.11 -9.88
CA GLY A 199 -8.41 16.23 -8.60
C GLY A 199 -9.34 16.39 -7.40
N THR A 200 -10.52 17.00 -7.59
CA THR A 200 -11.55 17.10 -6.55
C THR A 200 -12.13 15.73 -6.20
N ASP A 201 -12.43 14.90 -7.20
CA ASP A 201 -12.91 13.53 -6.98
C ASP A 201 -11.85 12.69 -6.26
N LEU A 202 -10.58 12.83 -6.68
CA LEU A 202 -9.45 12.16 -6.04
C LEU A 202 -9.36 12.51 -4.55
N VAL A 203 -9.38 13.81 -4.21
CA VAL A 203 -9.31 14.25 -2.80
C VAL A 203 -10.49 13.72 -2.00
N ARG A 204 -11.71 13.75 -2.55
CA ARG A 204 -12.90 13.22 -1.87
C ARG A 204 -12.80 11.71 -1.63
N ALA A 205 -12.35 10.96 -2.62
CA ALA A 205 -12.19 9.52 -2.51
C ALA A 205 -11.09 9.12 -1.54
N VAL A 206 -9.95 9.83 -1.53
CA VAL A 206 -8.87 9.62 -0.56
C VAL A 206 -9.39 9.89 0.86
N ALA A 207 -10.13 10.98 1.07
CA ALA A 207 -10.72 11.28 2.39
C ALA A 207 -11.65 10.14 2.87
N ALA A 208 -12.50 9.62 1.99
CA ALA A 208 -13.37 8.49 2.30
C ALA A 208 -12.57 7.19 2.58
N GLY A 209 -11.49 6.94 1.83
CA GLY A 209 -10.58 5.83 2.07
C GLY A 209 -9.89 5.89 3.43
N TYR A 210 -9.41 7.08 3.83
CA TYR A 210 -8.86 7.31 5.17
C TYR A 210 -9.92 7.10 6.26
N ASP A 211 -11.14 7.61 6.05
CA ASP A 211 -12.21 7.51 7.04
C ASP A 211 -12.61 6.06 7.31
N ILE A 212 -12.81 5.26 6.26
CA ILE A 212 -13.14 3.82 6.40
C ILE A 212 -11.95 3.03 6.89
N GLY A 213 -10.77 3.21 6.29
CA GLY A 213 -9.56 2.49 6.65
C GLY A 213 -9.20 2.70 8.12
N CYS A 214 -9.15 3.94 8.60
CA CYS A 214 -8.75 4.23 9.97
C CYS A 214 -9.80 3.83 11.02
N ARG A 215 -11.07 3.66 10.66
CA ARG A 215 -12.12 3.20 11.59
C ARG A 215 -12.20 1.69 11.73
N ILE A 216 -11.65 0.91 10.78
CA ILE A 216 -11.77 -0.55 10.82
C ILE A 216 -11.03 -1.15 12.01
N THR A 217 -9.86 -0.62 12.39
CA THR A 217 -9.07 -1.16 13.49
C THR A 217 -9.73 -1.01 14.86
N PRO A 218 -10.24 0.17 15.27
CA PRO A 218 -10.98 0.26 16.53
C PRO A 218 -12.30 -0.52 16.49
N MET A 219 -12.98 -0.59 15.33
CA MET A 219 -14.23 -1.36 15.17
C MET A 219 -14.01 -2.86 15.38
N LEU A 220 -12.91 -3.40 14.87
CA LEU A 220 -12.53 -4.81 15.06
C LEU A 220 -11.83 -5.05 16.41
N GLY A 221 -11.63 -4.02 17.23
CA GLY A 221 -10.88 -4.15 18.49
C GLY A 221 -9.43 -4.61 18.26
N MET A 222 -8.79 -4.19 17.18
CA MET A 222 -7.46 -4.70 16.81
C MET A 222 -6.37 -4.42 17.85
N SER A 223 -6.51 -3.36 18.65
CA SER A 223 -5.65 -3.12 19.81
C SER A 223 -5.71 -4.28 20.82
N GLN A 224 -6.86 -4.95 20.93
CA GLN A 224 -7.04 -6.15 21.74
C GLN A 224 -6.47 -7.39 21.03
N PHE A 225 -6.61 -7.51 19.70
CA PHE A 225 -6.03 -8.64 18.95
C PHE A 225 -4.52 -8.77 19.18
N SER A 226 -3.76 -7.68 19.10
CA SER A 226 -2.32 -7.70 19.39
C SER A 226 -2.03 -8.07 20.84
N ALA A 227 -2.84 -7.60 21.79
CA ALA A 227 -2.70 -7.94 23.21
C ALA A 227 -2.96 -9.43 23.51
N HIS A 228 -3.73 -10.13 22.67
CA HIS A 228 -4.02 -11.56 22.78
C HIS A 228 -3.08 -12.45 21.94
N GLY A 229 -1.93 -11.92 21.50
CA GLY A 229 -0.90 -12.68 20.80
C GLY A 229 -1.16 -12.89 19.30
N SER A 230 -2.09 -12.14 18.71
CA SER A 230 -2.24 -12.09 17.25
C SER A 230 -1.07 -11.33 16.63
N SER A 231 -0.48 -11.91 15.58
CA SER A 231 0.51 -11.25 14.74
C SER A 231 -0.11 -10.51 13.55
N LEU A 232 -1.45 -10.46 13.42
CA LEU A 232 -2.11 -9.76 12.31
C LEU A 232 -1.76 -8.27 12.34
N ALA A 233 -1.20 -7.78 11.23
CA ALA A 233 -0.81 -6.38 11.10
C ALA A 233 -2.02 -5.46 10.88
N SER A 234 -2.18 -4.47 11.76
CA SER A 234 -3.20 -3.41 11.65
C SER A 234 -3.09 -2.67 10.33
N HIS A 235 -1.89 -2.28 9.93
CA HIS A 235 -1.64 -1.59 8.66
C HIS A 235 -2.06 -2.43 7.44
N ALA A 236 -2.04 -3.76 7.52
CA ALA A 236 -2.47 -4.60 6.41
C ALA A 236 -4.00 -4.63 6.24
N VAL A 237 -4.75 -4.63 7.35
CA VAL A 237 -6.22 -4.54 7.32
C VAL A 237 -6.66 -3.14 6.90
N VAL A 238 -6.11 -2.09 7.52
CA VAL A 238 -6.44 -0.69 7.18
C VAL A 238 -6.18 -0.39 5.71
N SER A 239 -5.05 -0.86 5.18
CA SER A 239 -4.67 -0.67 3.79
C SER A 239 -5.69 -1.24 2.82
N VAL A 240 -6.13 -2.48 3.03
CA VAL A 240 -7.07 -3.15 2.11
C VAL A 240 -8.43 -2.47 2.14
N TYR A 241 -8.98 -2.15 3.32
CA TYR A 241 -10.26 -1.45 3.41
C TYR A 241 -10.21 -0.03 2.89
N GLY A 242 -9.15 0.72 3.21
CA GLY A 242 -9.01 2.11 2.76
C GLY A 242 -8.82 2.21 1.25
N ALA A 243 -7.97 1.36 0.66
CA ALA A 243 -7.77 1.30 -0.79
C ALA A 243 -9.06 0.88 -1.51
N ALA A 244 -9.77 -0.12 -1.00
CA ALA A 244 -11.03 -0.58 -1.55
C ALA A 244 -12.12 0.51 -1.49
N ALA A 245 -12.21 1.25 -0.38
CA ALA A 245 -13.14 2.36 -0.20
C ALA A 245 -12.88 3.51 -1.19
N ALA A 246 -11.62 3.93 -1.34
CA ALA A 246 -11.27 4.99 -2.28
C ALA A 246 -11.50 4.57 -3.74
N ALA A 247 -11.14 3.32 -4.09
CA ALA A 247 -11.40 2.77 -5.42
C ALA A 247 -12.91 2.68 -5.72
N ALA A 248 -13.71 2.18 -4.79
CA ALA A 248 -15.16 2.06 -4.95
C ALA A 248 -15.83 3.42 -5.17
N ALA A 249 -15.39 4.45 -4.43
CA ALA A 249 -15.88 5.82 -4.59
C ALA A 249 -15.58 6.36 -6.00
N LEU A 250 -14.36 6.16 -6.52
CA LEU A 250 -13.96 6.65 -7.84
C LEU A 250 -14.53 5.82 -9.00
N GLU A 251 -14.82 4.54 -8.78
CA GLU A 251 -15.55 3.70 -9.74
C GLU A 251 -17.04 4.11 -9.85
N GLY A 252 -17.58 4.84 -8.87
CA GLY A 252 -18.98 5.26 -8.85
C GLY A 252 -19.94 4.10 -8.60
N LEU A 253 -19.53 3.16 -7.72
CA LEU A 253 -20.30 1.97 -7.41
C LEU A 253 -21.60 2.30 -6.65
N SER A 254 -22.65 1.52 -6.90
CA SER A 254 -23.88 1.59 -6.12
C SER A 254 -23.64 1.16 -4.66
N PRO A 255 -24.50 1.55 -3.70
CA PRO A 255 -24.38 1.07 -2.32
C PRO A 255 -24.31 -0.46 -2.22
N GLU A 256 -25.07 -1.17 -3.06
CA GLU A 256 -24.99 -2.63 -3.12
C GLU A 256 -23.60 -3.14 -3.55
N GLN A 257 -23.03 -2.57 -4.61
CA GLN A 257 -21.71 -2.96 -5.09
C GLN A 257 -20.61 -2.60 -4.08
N VAL A 258 -20.74 -1.48 -3.37
CA VAL A 258 -19.85 -1.12 -2.27
C VAL A 258 -19.87 -2.19 -1.17
N ARG A 259 -21.04 -2.72 -0.80
CA ARG A 259 -21.13 -3.81 0.19
C ARG A 259 -20.34 -5.04 -0.26
N TRP A 260 -20.40 -5.39 -1.54
CA TRP A 260 -19.60 -6.50 -2.09
C TRP A 260 -18.10 -6.20 -2.03
N VAL A 261 -17.69 -4.98 -2.37
CA VAL A 261 -16.29 -4.56 -2.27
C VAL A 261 -15.77 -4.69 -0.83
N LEU A 262 -16.54 -4.24 0.17
CA LEU A 262 -16.17 -4.41 1.58
C LEU A 262 -16.09 -5.88 1.99
N SER A 263 -16.99 -6.73 1.49
CA SER A 263 -16.93 -8.18 1.71
C SER A 263 -15.67 -8.81 1.11
N TYR A 264 -15.28 -8.40 -0.10
CA TYR A 264 -14.04 -8.86 -0.71
C TYR A 264 -12.80 -8.32 0.01
N ALA A 265 -12.84 -7.08 0.50
CA ALA A 265 -11.77 -6.51 1.31
C ALA A 265 -11.54 -7.33 2.58
N THR A 266 -12.60 -7.79 3.25
CA THR A 266 -12.50 -8.73 4.38
C THR A 266 -11.73 -9.99 3.99
N GLN A 267 -12.06 -10.59 2.84
CA GLN A 267 -11.46 -11.85 2.39
C GLN A 267 -10.01 -11.70 1.92
N GLN A 268 -9.61 -10.51 1.47
CA GLN A 268 -8.24 -10.22 1.00
C GLN A 268 -7.32 -9.68 2.11
N SER A 269 -7.88 -9.35 3.28
CA SER A 269 -7.10 -8.86 4.42
C SER A 269 -6.11 -9.92 4.89
N SER A 270 -4.82 -9.63 4.77
CA SER A 270 -3.72 -10.52 5.13
C SER A 270 -2.46 -9.73 5.45
N GLY A 271 -1.54 -10.30 6.23
CA GLY A 271 -0.28 -9.66 6.61
C GLY A 271 0.02 -9.84 8.09
N VAL A 272 1.30 -10.05 8.43
CA VAL A 272 1.71 -10.28 9.83
C VAL A 272 2.84 -9.36 10.22
N THR A 273 2.83 -8.91 11.48
CA THR A 273 3.99 -8.30 12.12
C THR A 273 4.97 -9.40 12.49
N THR A 274 6.20 -9.32 11.96
CA THR A 274 7.30 -10.27 12.24
C THR A 274 8.20 -9.78 13.35
#